data_AF-A0A946UIX6-F1
#
_entry.id   AF-A0A946UIX6-F1
#
_cell.length_a   1.000
_cell.length_b   1.000
_cell.length_c   1.000
_cell.angle_alpha   90.00
_cell.angle_beta   90.00
_cell.angle_gamma   90.00
#
_symmetry.space_group_name_H-M   'P 1'
#
loop_
_entity.id
_entity.type
_entity.pdbx_description
1 polymer ?
#
loop_
_entity_poly.entity_id
_entity_poly.type
_entity_poly.pdbx_seq_one_letter_code
_entity_poly.pdbx_strand_id
1 'polypeptide(L)'
;MRREQWGADPALPRRGHPIGPRRRTEVFIHHTAIIDRDESPNEWRSLTDVRARMQALQRIRPDLGLDIPYNVVGFCMSNGSLVLCEGRGLHRTGAHTRNHNRSAIGIALQGNFESEPLPLAIDAQLAGLSWWLRDLRNNRGYIRLGNKRPAGMQVWGHRDAPTARTVCPGQALYDKLDLIRFIDAEDEDAMDKPTWKLVQRSLQAQEPPLYAGGRIDGKPGPNTNRAVRAFERRMSLATRGVIGELGDPAAAIWPATRELLFASRYARSR
;
A
#
# COMPACT_ATOMS: atom_id res chain seq x y z
N MET A 1 -8.89 12.94 7.80
CA MET A 1 -9.67 13.11 9.03
C MET A 1 -9.75 11.82 9.82
N ARG A 2 -9.35 11.86 11.09
CA ARG A 2 -9.63 10.80 12.08
C ARG A 2 -11.11 10.81 12.46
N ARG A 3 -11.55 9.75 13.15
CA ARG A 3 -12.95 9.56 13.57
C ARG A 3 -13.51 10.73 14.37
N GLU A 4 -12.72 11.29 15.28
CA GLU A 4 -13.14 12.42 16.12
C GLU A 4 -13.30 13.69 15.27
N GLN A 5 -12.49 13.84 14.23
CA GLN A 5 -12.49 15.03 13.35
C GLN A 5 -13.70 15.07 12.42
N TRP A 6 -14.25 13.90 12.03
CA TRP A 6 -15.48 13.84 11.24
C TRP A 6 -16.74 13.64 12.08
N GLY A 7 -16.61 13.53 13.41
CA GLY A 7 -17.74 13.41 14.32
C GLY A 7 -18.37 12.03 14.28
N ALA A 8 -17.56 10.97 14.32
CA ALA A 8 -18.04 9.61 14.42
C ALA A 8 -18.92 9.41 15.64
N ASP A 9 -20.12 8.84 15.44
CA ASP A 9 -21.03 8.51 16.52
C ASP A 9 -20.41 7.38 17.38
N PRO A 10 -20.04 7.64 18.64
CA PRO A 10 -19.41 6.64 19.49
C PRO A 10 -20.42 5.58 20.00
N ALA A 11 -21.72 5.83 19.88
CA ALA A 11 -22.75 4.86 20.27
C ALA A 11 -22.86 3.70 19.24
N LEU A 12 -22.36 3.90 18.01
CA LEU A 12 -22.36 2.86 16.99
C LEU A 12 -21.12 1.96 17.10
N PRO A 13 -21.28 0.63 17.01
CA PRO A 13 -20.17 -0.30 17.23
C PRO A 13 -19.15 -0.26 16.08
N ARG A 14 -17.88 0.04 16.40
CA ARG A 14 -16.76 -0.12 15.48
C ARG A 14 -16.33 -1.58 15.38
N ARG A 15 -17.00 -2.34 14.49
CA ARG A 15 -16.76 -3.78 14.26
C ARG A 15 -15.36 -4.07 13.68
N GLY A 16 -14.98 -5.35 13.72
CA GLY A 16 -13.69 -5.87 13.23
C GLY A 16 -12.65 -6.05 14.33
N HIS A 17 -11.57 -6.77 14.02
CA HIS A 17 -10.53 -7.15 14.99
C HIS A 17 -9.26 -6.31 14.83
N PRO A 18 -8.51 -6.04 15.91
CA PRO A 18 -7.21 -5.38 15.83
C PRO A 18 -6.26 -6.11 14.87
N ILE A 19 -5.52 -5.34 14.08
CA ILE A 19 -4.54 -5.89 13.15
C ILE A 19 -3.37 -4.93 12.96
N GLY A 20 -2.15 -5.48 12.97
CA GLY A 20 -0.93 -4.71 12.79
C GLY A 20 -0.57 -4.45 11.31
N PRO A 21 0.23 -3.40 11.02
CA PRO A 21 0.66 -3.03 9.67
C PRO A 21 1.27 -4.20 8.86
N ARG A 22 2.07 -5.06 9.48
CA ARG A 22 2.72 -6.24 8.85
C ARG A 22 1.75 -7.30 8.30
N ARG A 23 0.47 -7.22 8.61
CA ARG A 23 -0.56 -8.12 8.07
C ARG A 23 -1.25 -7.53 6.84
N ARG A 24 -1.06 -6.24 6.54
CA ARG A 24 -1.59 -5.63 5.32
C ARG A 24 -0.69 -5.96 4.14
N THR A 25 -1.27 -6.53 3.09
CA THR A 25 -0.51 -7.00 1.92
C THR A 25 -1.02 -6.47 0.59
N GLU A 26 -2.23 -5.93 0.56
CA GLU A 26 -2.92 -5.52 -0.67
C GLU A 26 -3.81 -4.31 -0.39
N VAL A 27 -4.21 -3.62 -1.45
CA VAL A 27 -5.14 -2.50 -1.41
C VAL A 27 -6.31 -2.82 -2.33
N PHE A 28 -7.52 -2.64 -1.83
CA PHE A 28 -8.74 -2.75 -2.63
C PHE A 28 -9.40 -1.38 -2.73
N ILE A 29 -9.63 -0.93 -3.95
CA ILE A 29 -10.37 0.29 -4.28
C ILE A 29 -11.84 -0.05 -4.47
N HIS A 30 -12.67 0.77 -3.84
CA HIS A 30 -14.12 0.71 -3.86
C HIS A 30 -14.68 2.07 -4.24
N HIS A 31 -15.96 2.08 -4.58
CA HIS A 31 -16.79 3.27 -4.47
C HIS A 31 -17.85 3.09 -3.38
N THR A 32 -18.47 4.17 -2.92
CA THR A 32 -19.63 4.04 -2.02
C THR A 32 -20.92 3.70 -2.77
N ALA A 33 -20.94 3.88 -4.11
CA ALA A 33 -22.12 3.82 -4.98
C ALA A 33 -23.23 4.79 -4.56
N ILE A 34 -22.90 5.77 -3.72
CA ILE A 34 -23.84 6.79 -3.24
C ILE A 34 -23.58 8.05 -4.04
N ILE A 35 -24.61 8.46 -4.78
CA ILE A 35 -24.62 9.69 -5.55
C ILE A 35 -24.84 10.86 -4.58
N ASP A 36 -24.00 11.89 -4.70
CA ASP A 36 -24.38 13.20 -4.21
C ASP A 36 -25.26 13.88 -5.26
N ARG A 37 -26.44 14.35 -4.87
CA ARG A 37 -27.49 14.82 -5.81
C ARG A 37 -27.36 16.31 -6.11
N ASP A 38 -26.23 16.92 -5.78
CA ASP A 38 -25.94 18.29 -6.15
C ASP A 38 -25.43 18.38 -7.61
N GLU A 39 -25.06 19.58 -8.04
CA GLU A 39 -24.58 19.86 -9.39
C GLU A 39 -23.17 19.29 -9.69
N SER A 40 -22.49 18.71 -8.70
CA SER A 40 -21.13 18.20 -8.81
C SER A 40 -21.02 16.78 -8.23
N PRO A 41 -21.67 15.79 -8.85
CA PRO A 41 -21.62 14.42 -8.37
C PRO A 41 -20.16 13.92 -8.30
N ASN A 42 -19.83 13.18 -7.25
CA ASN A 42 -18.48 12.72 -6.91
C ASN A 42 -17.47 13.80 -6.50
N GLU A 43 -17.81 15.09 -6.54
CA GLU A 43 -16.95 16.20 -6.15
C GLU A 43 -17.44 16.94 -4.89
N TRP A 44 -16.51 17.28 -4.00
CA TRP A 44 -16.81 17.81 -2.67
C TRP A 44 -16.24 19.22 -2.49
N ARG A 45 -17.05 20.14 -1.97
CA ARG A 45 -16.67 21.57 -1.90
C ARG A 45 -16.21 22.01 -0.51
N SER A 46 -16.72 21.39 0.55
CA SER A 46 -16.38 21.77 1.91
C SER A 46 -16.08 20.57 2.80
N LEU A 47 -15.22 20.81 3.79
CA LEU A 47 -14.98 19.83 4.85
C LEU A 47 -16.25 19.58 5.69
N THR A 48 -17.19 20.52 5.75
CA THR A 48 -18.47 20.34 6.45
C THR A 48 -19.30 19.25 5.78
N ASP A 49 -19.40 19.29 4.44
CA ASP A 49 -20.15 18.30 3.67
C ASP A 49 -19.50 16.91 3.80
N VAL A 50 -18.17 16.86 3.76
CA VAL A 50 -17.41 15.61 3.99
C VAL A 50 -17.76 15.00 5.36
N ARG A 51 -17.83 15.81 6.42
CA ARG A 51 -18.21 15.31 7.76
C ARG A 51 -19.64 14.80 7.79
N ALA A 52 -20.59 15.59 7.26
CA ALA A 52 -22.00 15.20 7.20
C ALA A 52 -22.18 13.88 6.42
N ARG A 53 -21.48 13.74 5.30
CA ARG A 53 -21.53 12.50 4.51
C ARG A 53 -20.90 11.33 5.23
N MET A 54 -19.76 11.51 5.92
CA MET A 54 -19.17 10.46 6.75
C MET A 54 -20.12 9.98 7.86
N GLN A 55 -20.83 10.89 8.51
CA GLN A 55 -21.85 10.55 9.53
C GLN A 55 -23.04 9.79 8.94
N ALA A 56 -23.46 10.14 7.72
CA ALA A 56 -24.47 9.37 6.99
C ALA A 56 -23.93 7.97 6.63
N LEU A 57 -22.72 7.87 6.09
CA LEU A 57 -22.06 6.61 5.70
C LEU A 57 -21.86 5.65 6.89
N GLN A 58 -21.79 6.17 8.12
CA GLN A 58 -21.70 5.33 9.32
C GLN A 58 -22.94 4.45 9.55
N ARG A 59 -24.09 4.83 8.97
CA ARG A 59 -25.40 4.20 9.22
C ARG A 59 -25.93 3.34 8.08
N ILE A 60 -25.34 3.42 6.88
CA ILE A 60 -25.88 2.81 5.65
C ILE A 60 -25.71 1.29 5.53
N ARG A 61 -24.91 0.65 6.40
CA ARG A 61 -24.60 -0.80 6.33
C ARG A 61 -24.96 -1.55 7.62
N PRO A 62 -26.24 -1.57 8.01
CA PRO A 62 -26.68 -2.33 9.18
C PRO A 62 -26.41 -3.84 9.03
N ASP A 63 -26.45 -4.35 7.80
CA ASP A 63 -26.11 -5.73 7.44
C ASP A 63 -24.68 -6.14 7.81
N LEU A 64 -23.76 -5.16 7.90
CA LEU A 64 -22.37 -5.37 8.31
C LEU A 64 -22.11 -5.02 9.78
N GLY A 65 -23.20 -4.86 10.55
CA GLY A 65 -23.16 -4.53 11.97
C GLY A 65 -22.94 -3.05 12.26
N LEU A 66 -23.30 -2.17 11.30
CA LEU A 66 -23.05 -0.72 11.30
C LEU A 66 -21.55 -0.34 11.32
N ASP A 67 -21.34 0.97 11.33
CA ASP A 67 -20.09 1.67 11.05
C ASP A 67 -19.63 1.53 9.59
N ILE A 68 -18.64 2.34 9.22
CA ILE A 68 -18.11 2.39 7.85
C ILE A 68 -17.28 1.14 7.59
N PRO A 69 -17.65 0.25 6.65
CA PRO A 69 -17.02 -1.06 6.49
C PRO A 69 -15.59 -0.99 5.90
N TYR A 70 -15.27 0.11 5.22
CA TYR A 70 -13.96 0.38 4.65
C TYR A 70 -12.96 0.82 5.73
N ASN A 71 -11.66 0.65 5.45
CA ASN A 71 -10.63 1.17 6.34
C ASN A 71 -10.56 2.70 6.25
N VAL A 72 -10.69 3.23 5.03
CA VAL A 72 -10.63 4.66 4.71
C VAL A 72 -11.69 4.98 3.64
N VAL A 73 -12.26 6.17 3.70
CA VAL A 73 -13.11 6.75 2.65
C VAL A 73 -12.43 8.01 2.13
N GLY A 74 -12.20 8.10 0.82
CA GLY A 74 -11.64 9.27 0.15
C GLY A 74 -12.72 10.15 -0.45
N PHE A 75 -12.56 11.46 -0.30
CA PHE A 75 -13.44 12.48 -0.87
C PHE A 75 -12.64 13.34 -1.83
N CYS A 76 -13.04 13.32 -3.11
CA CYS A 76 -12.43 14.09 -4.17
C CYS A 76 -12.92 15.53 -4.08
N MET A 77 -12.05 16.46 -3.68
CA MET A 77 -12.42 17.86 -3.49
C MET A 77 -12.32 18.66 -4.79
N SER A 78 -13.20 19.64 -4.99
CA SER A 78 -13.20 20.52 -6.16
C SER A 78 -11.92 21.37 -6.29
N ASN A 79 -11.20 21.59 -5.18
CA ASN A 79 -9.89 22.24 -5.19
C ASN A 79 -8.73 21.31 -5.60
N GLY A 80 -9.02 20.10 -6.07
CA GLY A 80 -8.03 19.10 -6.51
C GLY A 80 -7.41 18.26 -5.39
N SER A 81 -7.72 18.53 -4.13
CA SER A 81 -7.22 17.71 -3.01
C SER A 81 -8.04 16.43 -2.82
N LEU A 82 -7.43 15.43 -2.17
CA LEU A 82 -8.11 14.22 -1.70
C LEU A 82 -8.18 14.22 -0.17
N VAL A 83 -9.38 14.20 0.39
CA VAL A 83 -9.57 14.10 1.84
C VAL A 83 -9.83 12.66 2.22
N LEU A 84 -8.86 12.04 2.91
CA LEU A 84 -9.00 10.68 3.43
C LEU A 84 -9.60 10.69 4.84
N CYS A 85 -10.74 10.05 5.01
CA CYS A 85 -11.47 9.94 6.27
C CYS A 85 -11.41 8.52 6.84
N GLU A 86 -11.11 8.40 8.12
CA GLU A 86 -10.97 7.10 8.79
C GLU A 86 -12.34 6.42 8.95
N GLY A 87 -12.52 5.25 8.31
CA GLY A 87 -13.65 4.36 8.55
C GLY A 87 -13.37 3.45 9.75
N ARG A 88 -13.35 2.12 9.52
CA ARG A 88 -12.84 1.17 10.51
C ARG A 88 -11.35 1.35 10.81
N GLY A 89 -10.61 2.08 9.99
CA GLY A 89 -9.22 2.49 10.21
C GLY A 89 -8.17 1.42 9.92
N LEU A 90 -6.91 1.84 9.88
CA LEU A 90 -5.80 1.01 9.38
C LEU A 90 -5.41 -0.14 10.33
N HIS A 91 -5.70 0.00 11.62
CA HIS A 91 -5.36 -0.97 12.67
C HIS A 91 -6.49 -1.97 13.00
N ARG A 92 -7.51 -2.07 12.14
CA ARG A 92 -8.64 -2.99 12.32
C ARG A 92 -9.09 -3.63 11.01
N THR A 93 -9.55 -4.89 11.05
CA THR A 93 -10.12 -5.55 9.86
C THR A 93 -11.33 -4.80 9.31
N GLY A 94 -11.46 -4.73 7.99
CA GLY A 94 -12.63 -4.17 7.31
C GLY A 94 -13.81 -5.14 7.20
N ALA A 95 -14.85 -4.74 6.47
CA ALA A 95 -15.91 -5.60 5.94
C ALA A 95 -16.26 -5.18 4.49
N HIS A 96 -15.23 -4.98 3.67
CA HIS A 96 -15.36 -4.43 2.32
C HIS A 96 -15.20 -5.49 1.23
N THR A 97 -14.41 -6.54 1.44
CA THR A 97 -14.13 -7.56 0.41
C THR A 97 -13.99 -8.93 1.08
N ARG A 98 -14.86 -9.87 0.69
CA ARG A 98 -14.86 -11.24 1.23
C ARG A 98 -13.48 -11.88 1.08
N ASN A 99 -13.00 -12.57 2.12
CA ASN A 99 -11.67 -13.20 2.22
C ASN A 99 -10.45 -12.24 2.23
N HIS A 100 -10.64 -10.94 1.95
CA HIS A 100 -9.57 -9.94 1.93
C HIS A 100 -9.65 -8.93 3.09
N ASN A 101 -10.76 -8.86 3.83
CA ASN A 101 -10.99 -7.96 4.97
C ASN A 101 -9.86 -7.86 6.01
N ARG A 102 -9.07 -8.93 6.15
CA ARG A 102 -7.93 -8.99 7.06
C ARG A 102 -6.65 -8.45 6.42
N SER A 103 -6.31 -8.89 5.21
CA SER A 103 -5.04 -8.55 4.56
C SER A 103 -5.08 -7.26 3.75
N ALA A 104 -6.23 -6.85 3.26
CA ALA A 104 -6.39 -5.66 2.43
C ALA A 104 -6.57 -4.40 3.26
N ILE A 105 -6.07 -3.26 2.77
CA ILE A 105 -6.64 -1.95 3.12
C ILE A 105 -7.74 -1.66 2.11
N GLY A 106 -8.99 -1.63 2.56
CA GLY A 106 -10.13 -1.22 1.75
C GLY A 106 -10.30 0.29 1.76
N ILE A 107 -10.21 0.91 0.59
CA ILE A 107 -10.35 2.35 0.38
C ILE A 107 -11.55 2.55 -0.53
N ALA A 108 -12.59 3.23 -0.05
CA ALA A 108 -13.70 3.65 -0.89
C ALA A 108 -13.54 5.10 -1.29
N LEU A 109 -13.62 5.44 -2.57
CA LEU A 109 -13.90 6.82 -2.96
C LEU A 109 -15.41 7.05 -2.81
N GLN A 110 -15.78 8.15 -2.14
CA GLN A 110 -17.17 8.54 -2.08
C GLN A 110 -17.62 8.89 -3.50
N GLY A 111 -18.71 8.24 -3.94
CA GLY A 111 -19.30 8.51 -5.24
C GLY A 111 -19.87 7.27 -5.90
N ASN A 112 -20.45 7.47 -7.09
CA ASN A 112 -20.86 6.43 -8.00
C ASN A 112 -20.16 6.58 -9.37
N PHE A 113 -19.00 5.95 -9.52
CA PHE A 113 -18.21 5.98 -10.75
C PHE A 113 -18.69 4.98 -11.83
N GLU A 114 -19.91 4.45 -11.70
CA GLU A 114 -20.57 3.70 -12.77
C GLU A 114 -21.49 4.60 -13.61
N SER A 115 -22.24 5.48 -12.96
CA SER A 115 -23.24 6.33 -13.63
C SER A 115 -22.89 7.81 -13.66
N GLU A 116 -21.97 8.27 -12.81
CA GLU A 116 -21.59 9.68 -12.69
C GLU A 116 -20.20 9.94 -13.25
N PRO A 117 -19.93 11.18 -13.74
CA PRO A 117 -18.62 11.55 -14.24
C PRO A 117 -17.53 11.43 -13.16
N LEU A 118 -16.29 11.25 -13.60
CA LEU A 118 -15.12 11.37 -12.73
C LEU A 118 -14.97 12.83 -12.27
N PRO A 119 -14.47 13.05 -11.04
CA PRO A 119 -13.97 14.34 -10.61
C PRO A 119 -12.95 14.92 -11.61
N LEU A 120 -13.01 16.22 -11.87
CA LEU A 120 -12.14 16.90 -12.83
C LEU A 120 -10.66 16.70 -12.52
N ALA A 121 -10.31 16.65 -11.23
CA ALA A 121 -8.94 16.50 -10.74
C ALA A 121 -8.58 15.06 -10.34
N ILE A 122 -9.29 14.05 -10.85
CA ILE A 122 -9.12 12.65 -10.39
C ILE A 122 -7.68 12.16 -10.49
N ASP A 123 -6.95 12.47 -11.56
CA ASP A 123 -5.56 12.01 -11.74
C ASP A 123 -4.65 12.58 -10.63
N ALA A 124 -4.81 13.87 -10.27
CA ALA A 124 -4.06 14.49 -9.17
C ALA A 124 -4.44 13.90 -7.80
N GLN A 125 -5.72 13.58 -7.61
CA GLN A 125 -6.20 12.95 -6.38
C GLN A 125 -5.67 11.52 -6.22
N LEU A 126 -5.61 10.76 -7.32
CA LEU A 126 -5.00 9.43 -7.33
C LEU A 126 -3.48 9.49 -7.15
N ALA A 127 -2.81 10.53 -7.63
CA ALA A 127 -1.41 10.79 -7.29
C ALA A 127 -1.23 11.06 -5.79
N GLY A 128 -2.13 11.84 -5.17
CA GLY A 128 -2.16 12.05 -3.72
C GLY A 128 -2.40 10.75 -2.93
N LEU A 129 -3.30 9.89 -3.41
CA LEU A 129 -3.53 8.57 -2.84
C LEU A 129 -2.27 7.69 -2.95
N SER A 130 -1.60 7.72 -4.10
CA SER A 130 -0.36 7.00 -4.36
C SER A 130 0.74 7.42 -3.38
N TRP A 131 0.92 8.73 -3.19
CA TRP A 131 1.85 9.26 -2.21
C TRP A 131 1.53 8.80 -0.79
N TRP A 132 0.26 8.83 -0.38
CA TRP A 132 -0.15 8.39 0.96
C TRP A 132 0.07 6.89 1.16
N LEU A 133 -0.23 6.06 0.17
CA LEU A 133 0.05 4.62 0.21
C LEU A 133 1.56 4.34 0.29
N ARG A 134 2.37 5.11 -0.45
CA ARG A 134 3.84 5.04 -0.40
C ARG A 134 4.35 5.41 0.98
N ASP A 135 3.84 6.47 1.58
CA ASP A 135 4.18 6.89 2.94
C ASP A 135 3.79 5.82 3.99
N LEU A 136 2.61 5.18 3.85
CA LEU A 136 2.26 4.05 4.71
C LEU A 136 3.31 2.93 4.62
N ARG A 137 3.69 2.57 3.39
CA ARG A 137 4.63 1.49 3.11
C ARG A 137 6.03 1.81 3.63
N ASN A 138 6.57 2.97 3.25
CA ASN A 138 7.98 3.31 3.41
C ASN A 138 8.27 3.95 4.78
N ASN A 139 7.29 4.62 5.40
CA ASN A 139 7.54 5.39 6.63
C ASN A 139 6.70 4.93 7.83
N ARG A 140 5.58 4.21 7.63
CA ARG A 140 4.65 3.83 8.71
C ARG A 140 4.56 2.33 8.98
N GLY A 141 5.52 1.55 8.48
CA GLY A 141 5.67 0.13 8.79
C GLY A 141 4.70 -0.80 8.07
N TYR A 142 4.01 -0.34 7.02
CA TYR A 142 3.19 -1.18 6.13
C TYR A 142 4.05 -1.85 5.04
N ILE A 143 5.23 -2.34 5.42
CA ILE A 143 6.29 -2.94 4.59
C ILE A 143 5.86 -4.04 3.60
N ARG A 144 4.66 -4.62 3.75
CA ARG A 144 4.15 -5.68 2.87
C ARG A 144 3.01 -5.22 1.96
N LEU A 145 2.59 -3.96 2.10
CA LEU A 145 1.50 -3.39 1.31
C LEU A 145 1.91 -3.38 -0.17
N GLY A 146 1.09 -3.98 -1.03
CA GLY A 146 1.41 -4.17 -2.45
C GLY A 146 2.10 -5.50 -2.79
N ASN A 147 2.44 -6.36 -1.81
CA ASN A 147 2.99 -7.70 -2.08
C ASN A 147 1.98 -8.61 -2.78
N LYS A 148 0.68 -8.39 -2.55
CA LYS A 148 -0.40 -9.02 -3.30
C LYS A 148 -1.06 -7.94 -4.17
N ARG A 149 -0.92 -8.08 -5.48
CA ARG A 149 -1.39 -7.12 -6.48
C ARG A 149 -1.78 -7.87 -7.77
N PRO A 150 -2.69 -7.32 -8.60
CA PRO A 150 -3.00 -7.91 -9.90
C PRO A 150 -1.81 -7.75 -10.86
N ALA A 151 -1.83 -8.48 -11.97
CA ALA A 151 -0.87 -8.26 -13.04
C ALA A 151 -1.09 -6.86 -13.65
N GLY A 152 0.00 -6.11 -13.89
CA GLY A 152 -0.05 -4.80 -14.55
C GLY A 152 -0.52 -3.62 -13.68
N MET A 153 -1.08 -3.83 -12.49
CA MET A 153 -1.49 -2.77 -11.55
C MET A 153 -0.99 -3.04 -10.12
N GLN A 154 -1.04 -2.03 -9.25
CA GLN A 154 -0.59 -2.17 -7.85
C GLN A 154 -1.74 -2.26 -6.83
N VAL A 155 -2.98 -2.02 -7.27
CA VAL A 155 -4.20 -2.10 -6.46
C VAL A 155 -5.25 -2.93 -7.17
N TRP A 156 -6.18 -3.50 -6.41
CA TRP A 156 -7.33 -4.25 -6.93
C TRP A 156 -8.57 -3.36 -6.93
N GLY A 157 -9.45 -3.49 -7.92
CA GLY A 157 -10.85 -3.11 -7.79
C GLY A 157 -11.63 -4.18 -7.01
N HIS A 158 -12.74 -3.83 -6.36
CA HIS A 158 -13.57 -4.85 -5.69
C HIS A 158 -14.02 -5.97 -6.64
N ARG A 159 -14.36 -5.62 -7.90
CA ARG A 159 -14.72 -6.55 -8.96
C ARG A 159 -13.65 -7.61 -9.26
N ASP A 160 -12.39 -7.37 -8.93
CA ASP A 160 -11.29 -8.31 -9.19
C ASP A 160 -11.21 -9.45 -8.16
N ALA A 161 -11.92 -9.34 -7.04
CA ALA A 161 -11.92 -10.40 -6.04
C ALA A 161 -12.62 -11.65 -6.62
N PRO A 162 -12.05 -12.87 -6.50
CA PRO A 162 -12.59 -14.07 -7.16
C PRO A 162 -14.06 -14.41 -6.84
N THR A 163 -14.55 -13.96 -5.68
CA THR A 163 -15.94 -14.21 -5.26
C THR A 163 -16.84 -12.98 -5.38
N ALA A 164 -16.34 -11.88 -5.95
CA ALA A 164 -17.09 -10.65 -6.11
C ALA A 164 -18.09 -10.77 -7.26
N ARG A 165 -19.34 -10.37 -7.00
CA ARG A 165 -20.38 -10.18 -8.02
C ARG A 165 -20.84 -8.74 -7.93
N THR A 166 -19.99 -7.83 -8.40
CA THR A 166 -20.21 -6.37 -8.28
C THR A 166 -19.49 -5.62 -9.40
N VAL A 167 -20.02 -4.45 -9.74
CA VAL A 167 -19.36 -3.48 -10.63
C VAL A 167 -18.41 -2.55 -9.86
N CYS A 168 -18.38 -2.58 -8.53
CA CYS A 168 -17.49 -1.74 -7.73
C CYS A 168 -16.01 -1.93 -8.14
N PRO A 169 -15.21 -0.86 -8.36
CA PRO A 169 -15.42 0.54 -7.98
C PRO A 169 -16.18 1.42 -8.99
N GLY A 170 -16.85 0.84 -9.97
CA GLY A 170 -17.44 1.54 -11.13
C GLY A 170 -16.45 1.63 -12.28
N GLN A 171 -16.93 1.56 -13.52
CA GLN A 171 -16.07 1.47 -14.70
C GLN A 171 -15.11 2.66 -14.82
N ALA A 172 -15.60 3.88 -14.64
CA ALA A 172 -14.79 5.08 -14.86
C ALA A 172 -13.61 5.19 -13.88
N LEU A 173 -13.80 4.78 -12.62
CA LEU A 173 -12.71 4.73 -11.64
C LEU A 173 -11.82 3.50 -11.85
N TYR A 174 -12.38 2.38 -12.31
CA TYR A 174 -11.62 1.17 -12.60
C TYR A 174 -10.57 1.42 -13.70
N ASP A 175 -10.94 2.16 -14.74
CA ASP A 175 -10.06 2.52 -15.86
C ASP A 175 -8.87 3.43 -15.47
N LYS A 176 -8.87 3.93 -14.22
CA LYS A 176 -7.83 4.82 -13.67
C LYS A 176 -6.98 4.15 -12.58
N LEU A 177 -7.23 2.87 -12.25
CA LEU A 177 -6.51 2.20 -11.15
C LEU A 177 -5.02 2.01 -11.42
N ASP A 178 -4.61 1.99 -12.68
CA ASP A 178 -3.21 1.93 -13.10
C ASP A 178 -2.42 3.19 -12.75
N LEU A 179 -3.08 4.33 -12.52
CA LEU A 179 -2.44 5.56 -12.01
C LEU A 179 -2.04 5.46 -10.54
N ILE A 180 -2.61 4.49 -9.80
CA ILE A 180 -2.30 4.32 -8.38
C ILE A 180 -1.00 3.51 -8.24
N ARG A 181 0.14 4.23 -8.22
CA ARG A 181 1.49 3.66 -8.15
C ARG A 181 2.22 4.14 -6.90
N PHE A 182 2.37 3.26 -5.93
CA PHE A 182 2.94 3.54 -4.61
C PHE A 182 4.12 2.65 -4.24
N ILE A 183 4.44 1.68 -5.10
CA ILE A 183 5.65 0.88 -5.08
C ILE A 183 6.65 1.63 -5.96
N ASP A 184 7.85 1.86 -5.43
CA ASP A 184 8.91 2.57 -6.13
C ASP A 184 9.41 1.73 -7.33
N ALA A 185 9.92 2.37 -8.39
CA ALA A 185 10.30 1.64 -9.61
C ALA A 185 11.44 0.65 -9.33
N GLU A 186 12.36 1.02 -8.43
CA GLU A 186 13.39 0.10 -7.94
C GLU A 186 12.78 -1.12 -7.23
N ASP A 187 11.58 -0.96 -6.67
CA ASP A 187 10.84 -2.03 -6.01
C ASP A 187 10.00 -2.89 -6.99
N GLU A 188 9.98 -2.56 -8.29
CA GLU A 188 9.37 -3.39 -9.33
C GLU A 188 10.39 -4.37 -9.97
N ASP A 189 11.68 -4.02 -10.00
CA ASP A 189 12.79 -4.77 -10.64
C ASP A 189 13.49 -5.81 -9.75
N ALA A 190 12.68 -6.49 -8.94
CA ALA A 190 13.12 -7.32 -7.82
C ALA A 190 14.01 -8.54 -8.13
N MET A 191 15.08 -8.74 -7.34
CA MET A 191 15.93 -9.93 -7.43
C MET A 191 15.32 -11.13 -6.65
N ASP A 192 15.39 -12.35 -7.20
CA ASP A 192 14.72 -13.52 -6.61
C ASP A 192 15.30 -14.00 -5.25
N LYS A 193 14.50 -14.78 -4.51
CA LYS A 193 14.86 -15.30 -3.17
C LYS A 193 16.16 -16.16 -3.17
N PRO A 194 16.40 -17.07 -4.13
CA PRO A 194 17.68 -17.76 -4.25
C PRO A 194 18.88 -16.82 -4.36
N THR A 195 18.78 -15.78 -5.19
CA THR A 195 19.85 -14.82 -5.40
C THR A 195 20.11 -14.00 -4.13
N TRP A 196 19.06 -13.66 -3.38
CA TRP A 196 19.21 -13.03 -2.07
C TRP A 196 19.93 -13.88 -1.03
N LYS A 197 19.70 -15.21 -1.01
CA LYS A 197 20.47 -16.12 -0.13
C LYS A 197 21.95 -16.13 -0.51
N LEU A 198 22.25 -16.06 -1.80
CA LEU A 198 23.63 -16.04 -2.29
C LEU A 198 24.34 -14.76 -1.83
N VAL A 199 23.69 -13.60 -1.93
CA VAL A 199 24.21 -12.32 -1.42
C VAL A 199 24.52 -12.40 0.07
N GLN A 200 23.57 -12.86 0.91
CA GLN A 200 23.77 -12.99 2.36
C GLN A 200 24.95 -13.91 2.70
N ARG A 201 25.10 -15.03 1.99
CA ARG A 201 26.25 -15.95 2.14
C ARG A 201 27.57 -15.29 1.74
N SER A 202 27.59 -14.54 0.65
CA SER A 202 28.81 -13.85 0.18
C SER A 202 29.25 -12.74 1.12
N LEU A 203 28.32 -12.01 1.75
CA LEU A 203 28.63 -11.00 2.77
C LEU A 203 29.15 -11.63 4.08
N GLN A 204 28.60 -12.80 4.45
CA GLN A 204 29.06 -13.54 5.62
C GLN A 204 30.47 -14.10 5.43
N ALA A 205 30.83 -14.48 4.20
CA ALA A 205 32.14 -15.01 3.83
C ALA A 205 33.23 -13.93 3.62
N GLN A 206 32.92 -12.65 3.83
CA GLN A 206 33.93 -11.59 3.77
C GLN A 206 34.90 -11.67 4.95
N GLU A 207 36.07 -11.03 4.83
CA GLU A 207 37.05 -10.92 5.91
C GLU A 207 37.40 -9.45 6.18
N PRO A 208 37.13 -8.93 7.41
CA PRO A 208 36.24 -9.54 8.40
C PRO A 208 34.80 -9.69 7.88
N PRO A 209 34.01 -10.64 8.42
CA PRO A 209 32.63 -10.89 8.00
C PRO A 209 31.76 -9.65 8.10
N LEU A 210 31.05 -9.32 7.03
CA LEU A 210 30.17 -8.14 6.97
C LEU A 210 28.73 -8.46 7.42
N TYR A 211 28.38 -9.74 7.50
CA TYR A 211 27.05 -10.23 7.91
C TYR A 211 27.16 -11.27 9.05
N ALA A 212 28.05 -11.02 10.02
CA ALA A 212 28.22 -11.86 11.21
C ALA A 212 26.93 -11.91 12.05
N GLY A 213 26.47 -13.10 12.42
CA GLY A 213 25.24 -13.31 13.20
C GLY A 213 23.93 -13.08 12.42
N GLY A 214 23.99 -12.70 11.14
CA GLY A 214 22.82 -12.53 10.30
C GLY A 214 22.27 -13.86 9.78
N ARG A 215 20.93 -14.02 9.79
CA ARG A 215 20.28 -15.21 9.24
C ARG A 215 20.25 -15.18 7.70
N ILE A 216 20.58 -16.30 7.05
CA ILE A 216 20.44 -16.48 5.60
C ILE A 216 19.03 -16.98 5.29
N ASP A 217 18.12 -16.09 4.93
CA ASP A 217 16.72 -16.42 4.62
C ASP A 217 16.25 -15.99 3.23
N GLY A 218 17.12 -15.32 2.47
CA GLY A 218 16.81 -14.81 1.14
C GLY A 218 15.83 -13.66 1.17
N LYS A 219 15.70 -13.00 2.33
CA LYS A 219 14.88 -11.81 2.51
C LYS A 219 15.82 -10.64 2.83
N PRO A 220 15.93 -9.65 1.94
CA PRO A 220 16.65 -8.43 2.25
C PRO A 220 15.97 -7.70 3.43
N GLY A 221 16.76 -6.94 4.19
CA GLY A 221 16.31 -6.27 5.41
C GLY A 221 17.46 -5.57 6.13
N PRO A 222 17.22 -4.84 7.23
CA PRO A 222 18.15 -3.85 7.79
C PRO A 222 19.58 -4.36 8.01
N ASN A 223 19.72 -5.61 8.45
CA ASN A 223 21.04 -6.22 8.63
C ASN A 223 21.75 -6.51 7.30
N THR A 224 21.02 -7.03 6.29
CA THR A 224 21.55 -7.25 4.94
C THR A 224 21.93 -5.91 4.31
N ASN A 225 21.12 -4.87 4.50
CA ASN A 225 21.35 -3.52 3.95
C ASN A 225 22.60 -2.88 4.55
N ARG A 226 22.81 -3.06 5.86
CA ARG A 226 24.02 -2.60 6.56
C ARG A 226 25.27 -3.30 6.03
N ALA A 227 25.18 -4.62 5.83
CA ALA A 227 26.28 -5.43 5.33
C ALA A 227 26.67 -5.06 3.89
N VAL A 228 25.70 -4.83 3.00
CA VAL A 228 26.01 -4.41 1.63
C VAL A 228 26.58 -3.00 1.59
N ARG A 229 26.06 -2.04 2.35
CA ARG A 229 26.68 -0.72 2.46
C ARG A 229 28.13 -0.77 2.96
N ALA A 230 28.42 -1.68 3.89
CA ALA A 230 29.77 -1.89 4.36
C ALA A 230 30.67 -2.49 3.26
N PHE A 231 30.13 -3.37 2.42
CA PHE A 231 30.82 -3.92 1.26
C PHE A 231 31.08 -2.85 0.19
N GLU A 232 30.09 -2.03 -0.13
CA GLU A 232 30.22 -0.89 -1.07
C GLU A 232 31.32 0.07 -0.63
N ARG A 233 31.35 0.45 0.66
CA ARG A 233 32.44 1.27 1.22
C ARG A 233 33.80 0.60 1.08
N ARG A 234 33.89 -0.70 1.37
CA ARG A 234 35.12 -1.47 1.26
C ARG A 234 35.66 -1.53 -0.18
N MET A 235 34.76 -1.51 -1.16
CA MET A 235 35.08 -1.54 -2.59
C MET A 235 35.15 -0.14 -3.22
N SER A 236 35.10 0.95 -2.43
CA SER A 236 35.09 2.33 -2.91
C SER A 236 33.98 2.63 -3.94
N LEU A 237 32.86 1.93 -3.83
CA LEU A 237 31.67 2.12 -4.65
C LEU A 237 30.82 3.25 -4.09
N ALA A 238 30.03 3.92 -4.94
CA ALA A 238 28.99 4.83 -4.50
C ALA A 238 28.08 4.12 -3.48
N THR A 239 28.08 4.60 -2.24
CA THR A 239 27.35 3.99 -1.12
C THR A 239 25.87 4.33 -1.21
N ARG A 240 25.20 3.73 -2.19
CA ARG A 240 23.77 3.95 -2.40
C ARG A 240 22.98 3.05 -1.45
N GLY A 241 23.42 1.81 -1.23
CA GLY A 241 22.92 0.98 -0.15
C GLY A 241 21.41 0.77 -0.10
N VAL A 242 20.68 1.08 -1.18
CA VAL A 242 19.24 0.91 -1.24
C VAL A 242 19.01 -0.56 -1.51
N ILE A 243 19.01 -1.30 -0.42
CA ILE A 243 18.41 -2.63 -0.31
C ILE A 243 17.23 -2.36 0.59
N GLY A 244 16.03 -2.62 0.11
CA GLY A 244 14.77 -2.27 0.76
C GLY A 244 14.71 -2.66 2.24
N GLU A 245 13.92 -1.91 3.00
CA GLU A 245 13.56 -2.25 4.36
C GLU A 245 12.99 -3.68 4.46
N LEU A 246 12.95 -4.20 5.69
CA LEU A 246 12.54 -5.58 5.99
C LEU A 246 11.20 -5.92 5.30
N GLY A 247 11.21 -6.70 4.22
CA GLY A 247 10.00 -7.20 3.57
C GLY A 247 9.79 -6.82 2.11
N ASP A 248 10.69 -6.05 1.52
CA ASP A 248 10.68 -5.74 0.10
C ASP A 248 11.36 -6.86 -0.74
N PRO A 249 10.63 -7.61 -1.58
CA PRO A 249 11.22 -8.57 -2.51
C PRO A 249 12.16 -7.92 -3.52
N ALA A 250 12.10 -6.59 -3.62
CA ALA A 250 12.65 -5.84 -4.72
C ALA A 250 13.88 -5.01 -4.43
N ALA A 251 14.49 -5.28 -3.28
CA ALA A 251 15.89 -4.95 -3.16
C ALA A 251 16.64 -5.59 -4.35
N ALA A 252 17.30 -4.74 -5.12
CA ALA A 252 18.41 -5.11 -5.97
C ALA A 252 19.65 -4.47 -5.36
N ILE A 253 20.80 -5.11 -5.50
CA ILE A 253 22.07 -4.44 -5.24
C ILE A 253 22.55 -3.83 -6.54
N TRP A 254 23.23 -2.68 -6.47
CA TRP A 254 23.80 -2.04 -7.65
C TRP A 254 24.62 -3.07 -8.47
N PRO A 255 24.52 -3.16 -9.80
CA PRO A 255 25.14 -4.25 -10.57
C PRO A 255 26.64 -4.43 -10.30
N ALA A 256 27.39 -3.34 -10.17
CA ALA A 256 28.81 -3.38 -9.80
C ALA A 256 29.03 -4.03 -8.41
N THR A 257 28.17 -3.72 -7.43
CA THR A 257 28.16 -4.37 -6.11
C THR A 257 27.90 -5.87 -6.24
N ARG A 258 26.95 -6.29 -7.09
CA ARG A 258 26.62 -7.71 -7.35
C ARG A 258 27.80 -8.48 -7.92
N GLU A 259 28.40 -7.93 -8.99
CA GLU A 259 29.51 -8.56 -9.69
C GLU A 259 30.71 -8.76 -8.78
N LEU A 260 31.13 -7.70 -8.08
CA LEU A 260 32.27 -7.76 -7.17
C LEU A 260 32.02 -8.69 -5.98
N LEU A 261 30.80 -8.68 -5.43
CA LEU A 261 30.45 -9.54 -4.31
C LEU A 261 30.52 -11.02 -4.71
N PHE A 262 30.08 -11.39 -5.91
CA PHE A 262 30.16 -12.77 -6.39
C PHE A 262 31.57 -13.15 -6.86
N ALA A 263 32.31 -12.25 -7.51
CA ALA A 263 33.71 -12.50 -7.89
C ALA A 263 34.61 -12.76 -6.67
N SER A 264 34.45 -11.98 -5.59
CA SER A 264 35.22 -12.13 -4.35
C SER A 264 35.03 -13.49 -3.64
N ARG A 265 33.91 -14.18 -3.92
CA ARG A 265 33.62 -15.52 -3.39
C ARG A 265 34.34 -16.60 -4.19
N TYR A 266 34.36 -16.51 -5.52
CA TYR A 266 35.00 -17.51 -6.39
C TYR A 266 36.53 -17.50 -6.27
N ALA A 267 37.13 -16.35 -5.98
CA ALA A 267 38.57 -16.24 -5.76
C ALA A 267 39.08 -17.00 -4.52
N ARG A 268 38.20 -17.40 -3.60
CA ARG A 268 38.55 -18.11 -2.34
C ARG A 268 38.12 -19.59 -2.31
N SER A 269 37.47 -20.08 -3.37
CA SER A 269 37.10 -21.49 -3.53
C SER A 269 38.14 -22.30 -4.32
N ARG A 270 39.30 -21.70 -4.60
CA ARG A 270 40.53 -22.35 -5.06
C ARG A 270 41.56 -22.20 -3.95
#